data_AF-A0A0D7KQE9-F1
#
_entry.id   AF-A0A0D7KQE9-F1
#
_cell.length_a   1.000
_cell.length_b   1.000
_cell.length_c   1.000
_cell.angle_alpha   90.00
_cell.angle_beta   90.00
_cell.angle_gamma   90.00
#
_symmetry.space_group_name_H-M   'P 1'
#
loop_
_entity.id
_entity.type
_entity.pdbx_description
1 polymer ?
#
loop_
_entity_poly.entity_id
_entity_poly.type
_entity_poly.pdbx_seq_one_letter_code
_entity_poly.pdbx_strand_id
1 'polypeptide(L)'
;MKSLTADSYNAKADTLFQVRNAALQNLLQDKYTSFEEWMTKWWADEKECRNTWLKTKYSAYADVPRISGIFATQYDPDISGSYEDALPDKYIKFANKGWISNIPVQFRGTYGNPKHVVNVYNPNTVKSALGVEVKDVDPWNVDDNYWDTANGSNPRRFGFSLALGTPASTAAYYNNWNNGKDAQGRKVLNPAGIDLSPGVAATLGLATNENALIDVRYEYLP
;
A
#
# COMPACT_ATOMS: atom_id res chain seq x y z
N MET A 1 -14.47 -18.93 13.99
CA MET A 1 -13.06 -18.52 14.20
C MET A 1 -13.08 -17.10 14.73
N LYS A 2 -12.44 -16.82 15.88
CA LYS A 2 -12.37 -15.44 16.41
C LYS A 2 -11.46 -14.62 15.49
N SER A 3 -11.98 -13.57 14.87
CA SER A 3 -11.14 -12.64 14.12
C SER A 3 -10.16 -11.99 15.11
N LEU A 4 -8.88 -11.99 14.75
CA LEU A 4 -7.87 -11.28 15.52
C LEU A 4 -8.05 -9.80 15.21
N THR A 5 -8.38 -9.00 16.21
CA THR A 5 -8.35 -7.54 16.11
C THR A 5 -6.92 -7.10 15.77
N ALA A 6 -6.73 -5.95 15.12
CA ALA A 6 -5.41 -5.42 14.79
C ALA A 6 -4.46 -5.39 16.01
N ASP A 7 -4.99 -5.06 17.19
CA ASP A 7 -4.25 -5.08 18.46
C ASP A 7 -3.74 -6.47 18.83
N SER A 8 -4.55 -7.52 18.59
CA SER A 8 -4.17 -8.91 18.87
C SER A 8 -3.19 -9.49 17.83
N TYR A 9 -3.19 -8.98 16.61
CA TYR A 9 -2.17 -9.31 15.61
C TYR A 9 -0.84 -8.64 15.95
N ASN A 10 -0.86 -7.35 16.28
CA ASN A 10 0.34 -6.60 16.69
C ASN A 10 0.98 -7.22 17.93
N ALA A 11 0.18 -7.58 18.95
CA ALA A 11 0.70 -8.27 20.12
C ALA A 11 1.39 -9.61 19.79
N LYS A 12 0.85 -10.37 18.82
CA LYS A 12 1.49 -11.62 18.35
C LYS A 12 2.75 -11.36 17.55
N ALA A 13 2.76 -10.33 16.69
CA ALA A 13 3.94 -9.92 15.95
C ALA A 13 5.04 -9.48 16.92
N ASP A 14 4.71 -8.64 17.91
CA ASP A 14 5.63 -8.18 18.95
C ASP A 14 6.20 -9.37 19.75
N THR A 15 5.36 -10.33 20.12
CA THR A 15 5.80 -11.55 20.81
C THR A 15 6.78 -12.35 19.94
N LEU A 16 6.48 -12.54 18.66
CA LEU A 16 7.36 -13.24 17.72
C LEU A 16 8.68 -12.49 17.50
N PHE A 17 8.64 -11.16 17.41
CA PHE A 17 9.81 -10.30 17.32
C PHE A 17 10.67 -10.43 18.57
N GLN A 18 10.09 -10.37 19.77
CA GLN A 18 10.82 -10.54 21.03
C GLN A 18 11.50 -11.90 21.12
N VAL A 19 10.80 -12.98 20.78
CA VAL A 19 11.37 -14.35 20.80
C VAL A 19 12.53 -14.47 19.81
N ARG A 20 12.36 -13.98 18.58
CA ARG A 20 13.43 -14.02 17.58
C ARG A 20 14.60 -13.12 17.96
N ASN A 21 14.33 -11.96 18.56
CA ASN A 21 15.36 -11.05 18.99
C ASN A 21 16.22 -11.65 20.10
N ALA A 22 15.58 -12.30 21.09
CA ALA A 22 16.30 -13.02 22.14
C ALA A 22 17.17 -14.15 21.58
N ALA A 23 16.66 -14.90 20.58
CA ALA A 23 17.45 -15.93 19.90
C ALA A 23 18.66 -15.34 19.14
N LEU A 24 18.47 -14.20 18.49
CA LEU A 24 19.53 -13.46 17.79
C LEU A 24 20.59 -12.91 18.75
N GLN A 25 20.18 -12.34 19.88
CA GLN A 25 21.09 -11.88 20.93
C GLN A 25 21.94 -13.03 21.48
N ASN A 26 21.32 -14.19 21.74
CA ASN A 26 22.05 -15.36 22.22
C ASN A 26 23.03 -15.90 21.17
N LEU A 27 22.65 -15.90 19.90
CA LEU A 27 23.50 -16.39 18.80
C LEU A 27 24.69 -15.46 18.52
N LEU A 28 24.44 -14.15 18.51
CA LEU A 28 25.42 -13.15 18.09
C LEU A 28 26.25 -12.60 19.25
N GLN A 29 25.77 -12.75 20.48
CA GLN A 29 26.46 -12.35 21.71
C GLN A 29 26.99 -10.91 21.62
N ASP A 30 28.30 -10.72 21.77
CA ASP A 30 29.00 -9.43 21.70
C ASP A 30 28.86 -8.73 20.34
N LYS A 31 28.54 -9.47 19.28
CA LYS A 31 28.32 -8.95 17.92
C LYS A 31 26.90 -8.46 17.68
N TYR A 32 25.96 -8.69 18.60
CA TYR A 32 24.56 -8.33 18.41
C TYR A 32 24.39 -6.82 18.14
N THR A 33 25.03 -5.96 18.93
CA THR A 33 24.93 -4.50 18.78
C THR A 33 25.43 -4.05 17.41
N SER A 34 26.61 -4.51 16.99
CA SER A 34 27.17 -4.17 15.68
C SER A 34 26.33 -4.72 14.53
N PHE A 35 25.67 -5.87 14.73
CA PHE A 35 24.75 -6.44 13.75
C PHE A 35 23.46 -5.63 13.62
N GLU A 36 22.87 -5.16 14.73
CA GLU A 36 21.69 -4.27 14.67
C GLU A 36 22.00 -2.93 14.02
N GLU A 37 23.15 -2.32 14.35
CA GLU A 37 23.60 -1.09 13.72
C GLU A 37 23.83 -1.30 12.22
N TRP A 38 24.48 -2.40 11.85
CA TRP A 38 24.67 -2.77 10.45
C TRP A 38 23.35 -2.98 9.72
N MET A 39 22.40 -3.70 10.33
CA MET A 39 21.10 -3.98 9.72
C MET A 39 20.28 -2.70 9.54
N THR A 40 20.27 -1.83 10.56
CA THR A 40 19.58 -0.53 10.51
C THR A 40 20.17 0.35 9.41
N LYS A 41 21.51 0.43 9.36
CA LYS A 41 22.21 1.18 8.33
C LYS A 41 21.98 0.59 6.93
N TRP A 42 22.10 -0.73 6.79
CA TRP A 42 21.85 -1.42 5.53
C TRP A 42 20.43 -1.16 5.04
N TRP A 43 19.44 -1.16 5.93
CA TRP A 43 18.06 -0.87 5.55
C TRP A 43 17.85 0.58 5.12
N ALA A 44 18.50 1.54 5.79
CA ALA A 44 18.48 2.94 5.38
C ALA A 44 19.14 3.13 4.01
N ASP A 45 20.33 2.55 3.81
CA ASP A 45 21.08 2.62 2.56
C ASP A 45 20.32 1.93 1.41
N GLU A 46 19.70 0.78 1.66
CA GLU A 46 18.86 0.05 0.68
C GLU A 46 17.63 0.87 0.31
N LYS A 47 16.99 1.54 1.28
CA LYS A 47 15.86 2.44 1.03
C LYS A 47 16.29 3.63 0.18
N GLU A 48 17.43 4.24 0.47
CA GLU A 48 17.98 5.35 -0.31
C GLU A 48 18.39 4.92 -1.73
N CYS A 49 19.03 3.76 -1.85
CA CYS A 49 19.44 3.16 -3.12
C CYS A 49 18.22 2.85 -3.98
N ARG A 50 17.19 2.20 -3.42
CA ARG A 50 15.91 1.96 -4.12
C ARG A 50 15.26 3.26 -4.53
N ASN A 51 15.16 4.25 -3.64
CA ASN A 51 14.59 5.55 -4.00
C ASN A 51 15.38 6.24 -5.13
N THR A 52 16.70 6.10 -5.18
CA THR A 52 17.56 6.70 -6.21
C THR A 52 17.52 5.93 -7.53
N TRP A 53 17.49 4.59 -7.46
CA TRP A 53 17.32 3.71 -8.61
C TRP A 53 15.96 3.90 -9.27
N LEU A 54 14.89 4.06 -8.49
CA LEU A 54 13.55 4.32 -9.01
C LEU A 54 13.47 5.68 -9.73
N LYS A 55 14.08 6.74 -9.18
CA LYS A 55 14.19 8.06 -9.82
C LYS A 55 14.89 8.05 -11.18
N THR A 56 15.70 7.03 -11.48
CA THR A 56 16.53 6.99 -12.69
C THR A 56 16.02 6.03 -13.77
N LYS A 57 15.02 5.18 -13.48
CA LYS A 57 14.73 4.02 -14.34
C LYS A 57 13.31 3.94 -14.90
N TYR A 58 12.33 4.70 -14.42
CA TYR A 58 10.95 4.56 -14.91
C TYR A 58 10.33 5.87 -15.43
N SER A 59 9.72 5.71 -16.60
CA SER A 59 9.02 6.70 -17.41
C SER A 59 7.51 6.60 -17.18
N ALA A 60 6.83 7.74 -17.11
CA ALA A 60 5.38 7.98 -17.31
C ALA A 60 4.35 7.15 -16.51
N TYR A 61 4.76 6.11 -15.77
CA TYR A 61 3.93 5.20 -14.99
C TYR A 61 4.63 4.94 -13.65
N ALA A 62 3.84 4.55 -12.63
CA ALA A 62 4.23 4.40 -11.23
C ALA A 62 5.73 4.26 -10.95
N ASP A 63 6.27 5.20 -10.16
CA ASP A 63 7.68 5.23 -9.79
C ASP A 63 8.12 4.01 -8.97
N VAL A 64 7.19 3.22 -8.41
CA VAL A 64 7.48 1.93 -7.74
C VAL A 64 6.74 0.78 -8.42
N PRO A 65 7.43 -0.25 -8.92
CA PRO A 65 6.77 -1.38 -9.58
C PRO A 65 6.05 -2.32 -8.60
N ARG A 66 6.54 -2.46 -7.36
CA ARG A 66 5.97 -3.33 -6.32
C ARG A 66 6.22 -2.78 -4.92
N ILE A 67 5.20 -2.81 -4.07
CA ILE A 67 5.30 -2.53 -2.64
C ILE A 67 4.83 -3.76 -1.87
N SER A 68 5.60 -4.15 -0.84
CA SER A 68 5.28 -5.27 0.04
C SER A 68 4.71 -4.81 1.36
N GLY A 69 3.83 -5.62 1.96
CA GLY A 69 3.27 -5.35 3.27
C GLY A 69 2.23 -4.22 3.30
N ILE A 70 1.47 -4.05 2.21
CA ILE A 70 0.31 -3.16 2.20
C ILE A 70 -0.81 -3.80 3.00
N PHE A 71 -1.38 -3.06 3.96
CA PHE A 71 -2.53 -3.52 4.72
C PHE A 71 -3.79 -3.41 3.84
N ALA A 72 -4.41 -4.56 3.57
CA ALA A 72 -5.64 -4.67 2.80
C ALA A 72 -6.84 -4.90 3.70
N THR A 73 -7.89 -4.15 3.42
CA THR A 73 -9.25 -4.35 3.94
C THR A 73 -10.16 -4.85 2.82
N GLN A 74 -11.42 -5.14 3.15
CA GLN A 74 -12.44 -5.53 2.19
C GLN A 74 -13.57 -4.49 2.19
N TYR A 75 -14.20 -4.29 1.05
CA TYR A 75 -15.34 -3.40 0.89
C TYR A 75 -16.45 -4.06 0.07
N ASP A 76 -17.67 -3.56 0.22
CA ASP A 76 -18.79 -3.95 -0.63
C ASP A 76 -18.80 -3.05 -1.88
N PRO A 77 -18.54 -3.59 -3.09
CA PRO A 77 -18.54 -2.79 -4.29
C PRO A 77 -19.94 -2.29 -4.65
N ASP A 78 -20.02 -1.13 -5.29
CA ASP A 78 -21.27 -0.51 -5.78
C ASP A 78 -22.12 -1.50 -6.62
N ILE A 79 -21.44 -2.36 -7.39
CA ILE A 79 -22.05 -3.46 -8.12
C ILE A 79 -21.70 -4.75 -7.40
N SER A 80 -22.70 -5.36 -6.77
CA SER A 80 -22.53 -6.63 -6.06
C SER A 80 -21.90 -7.70 -6.95
N GLY A 81 -20.86 -8.37 -6.44
CA GLY A 81 -20.12 -9.40 -7.17
C GLY A 81 -19.05 -8.86 -8.14
N SER A 82 -18.84 -7.55 -8.23
CA SER A 82 -17.72 -7.01 -8.98
C SER A 82 -16.37 -7.56 -8.50
N TYR A 83 -15.49 -7.82 -9.47
CA TYR A 83 -14.10 -8.19 -9.24
C TYR A 83 -13.21 -6.97 -9.49
N GLU A 84 -12.91 -6.26 -8.40
CA GLU A 84 -12.26 -4.96 -8.42
C GLU A 84 -11.55 -4.67 -7.10
N ASP A 85 -10.76 -3.60 -7.09
CA ASP A 85 -10.21 -3.01 -5.88
C ASP A 85 -10.46 -1.49 -5.83
N ALA A 86 -10.14 -0.94 -4.67
CA ALA A 86 -10.13 0.47 -4.39
C ALA A 86 -8.72 0.91 -3.97
N LEU A 87 -8.20 1.95 -4.62
CA LEU A 87 -6.95 2.59 -4.25
C LEU A 87 -7.21 4.04 -3.81
N PRO A 88 -6.33 4.64 -3.00
CA PRO A 88 -6.50 6.01 -2.54
C PRO A 88 -6.26 7.09 -3.62
N ASP A 89 -6.59 6.81 -4.88
CA ASP A 89 -6.51 7.75 -6.00
C ASP A 89 -7.82 7.76 -6.81
N LYS A 90 -8.60 8.82 -6.62
CA LYS A 90 -9.86 9.03 -7.34
C LYS A 90 -9.71 9.16 -8.85
N TYR A 91 -8.57 9.64 -9.35
CA TYR A 91 -8.38 9.82 -10.79
C TYR A 91 -8.23 8.48 -11.50
N ILE A 92 -7.69 7.46 -10.83
CA ILE A 92 -7.70 6.09 -11.35
C ILE A 92 -9.13 5.58 -11.50
N LYS A 93 -9.96 5.73 -10.46
CA LYS A 93 -11.40 5.40 -10.54
C LYS A 93 -12.05 6.14 -11.70
N PHE A 94 -11.83 7.44 -11.82
CA PHE A 94 -12.44 8.25 -12.87
C PHE A 94 -12.00 7.78 -14.26
N ALA A 95 -10.72 7.49 -14.46
CA ALA A 95 -10.20 6.98 -15.71
C ALA A 95 -10.81 5.62 -16.09
N ASN A 96 -10.83 4.66 -15.17
CA ASN A 96 -11.40 3.33 -15.40
C ASN A 96 -12.92 3.35 -15.62
N LYS A 97 -13.64 4.36 -15.09
CA LYS A 97 -15.07 4.58 -15.35
C LYS A 97 -15.33 5.43 -16.61
N GLY A 98 -14.29 5.91 -17.30
CA GLY A 98 -14.41 6.78 -18.47
C GLY A 98 -14.76 8.24 -18.15
N TRP A 99 -14.69 8.65 -16.89
CA TRP A 99 -15.00 9.98 -16.37
C TRP A 99 -13.81 10.94 -16.51
N ILE A 100 -13.16 10.96 -17.67
CA ILE A 100 -11.94 11.74 -17.91
C ILE A 100 -12.15 13.25 -17.70
N SER A 101 -13.37 13.74 -17.94
CA SER A 101 -13.73 15.15 -17.68
C SER A 101 -13.63 15.53 -16.20
N ASN A 102 -13.77 14.57 -15.28
CA ASN A 102 -13.64 14.76 -13.84
C ASN A 102 -12.18 14.79 -13.35
N ILE A 103 -11.22 14.49 -14.22
CA ILE A 103 -9.78 14.62 -13.94
C ILE A 103 -9.32 16.03 -14.35
N PRO A 104 -8.55 16.76 -13.50
CA PRO A 104 -7.98 18.05 -13.87
C PRO A 104 -7.19 17.97 -15.17
N VAL A 105 -7.31 19.00 -16.03
CA VAL A 105 -6.72 19.03 -17.39
C VAL A 105 -5.24 18.66 -17.38
N GLN A 106 -4.49 19.14 -16.39
CA GLN A 106 -3.05 18.89 -16.24
C GLN A 106 -2.68 17.42 -15.99
N PHE A 107 -3.61 16.59 -15.49
CA PHE A 107 -3.36 15.17 -15.21
C PHE A 107 -3.94 14.25 -16.29
N ARG A 108 -4.88 14.70 -17.13
CA ARG A 108 -5.55 13.84 -18.12
C ARG A 108 -4.61 13.07 -19.06
N GLY A 109 -3.43 13.64 -19.34
CA GLY A 109 -2.43 13.00 -20.19
C GLY A 109 -1.77 11.74 -19.58
N THR A 110 -1.78 11.60 -18.25
CA THR A 110 -1.20 10.42 -17.58
C THR A 110 -2.26 9.34 -17.34
N TYR A 111 -3.51 9.71 -17.06
CA TYR A 111 -4.63 8.80 -16.80
C TYR A 111 -5.33 8.29 -18.08
N GLY A 112 -4.53 7.89 -19.08
CA GLY A 112 -5.00 7.42 -20.38
C GLY A 112 -5.35 5.92 -20.42
N ASN A 113 -5.68 5.43 -21.61
CA ASN A 113 -5.80 3.99 -21.86
C ASN A 113 -4.42 3.32 -21.91
N PRO A 114 -4.27 2.02 -21.55
CA PRO A 114 -5.31 1.04 -21.19
C PRO A 114 -5.86 1.22 -19.77
N LYS A 115 -6.85 0.40 -19.39
CA LYS A 115 -7.39 0.41 -18.02
C LYS A 115 -6.28 0.24 -16.98
N HIS A 116 -6.38 1.01 -15.91
CA HIS A 116 -5.48 0.93 -14.78
C HIS A 116 -5.83 -0.27 -13.91
N VAL A 117 -4.83 -1.12 -13.70
CA VAL A 117 -4.98 -2.35 -12.94
C VAL A 117 -3.82 -2.52 -11.99
N VAL A 118 -3.99 -3.35 -10.97
CA VAL A 118 -2.89 -3.83 -10.14
C VAL A 118 -2.85 -5.35 -10.11
N ASN A 119 -1.66 -5.87 -9.80
CA ASN A 119 -1.50 -7.27 -9.43
C ASN A 119 -1.31 -7.37 -7.93
N VAL A 120 -2.15 -8.17 -7.28
CA VAL A 120 -2.12 -8.38 -5.84
C VAL A 120 -1.64 -9.78 -5.52
N TYR A 121 -0.76 -9.90 -4.53
CA TYR A 121 -0.15 -11.15 -4.09
C TYR A 121 -0.31 -11.29 -2.58
N ASN A 122 -0.80 -12.44 -2.14
CA ASN A 122 -0.83 -12.77 -0.72
C ASN A 122 0.39 -13.64 -0.38
N PRO A 123 1.40 -13.11 0.34
CA PRO A 123 2.61 -13.86 0.66
C PRO A 123 2.35 -15.05 1.59
N ASN A 124 1.26 -15.04 2.36
CA ASN A 124 0.93 -16.10 3.32
C ASN A 124 0.27 -17.31 2.64
N THR A 125 -0.46 -17.09 1.54
CA THR A 125 -1.16 -18.16 0.81
C THR A 125 -0.51 -18.49 -0.53
N VAL A 126 0.46 -17.68 -0.98
CA VAL A 126 1.11 -17.77 -2.30
C VAL A 126 0.11 -17.58 -3.47
N LYS A 127 -1.11 -17.12 -3.18
CA LYS A 127 -2.14 -16.83 -4.19
C LYS A 127 -1.98 -15.41 -4.73
N SER A 128 -2.45 -15.20 -5.95
CA SER A 128 -2.43 -13.91 -6.61
C SER A 128 -3.72 -13.62 -7.36
N ALA A 129 -4.08 -12.34 -7.38
CA ALA A 129 -5.12 -11.77 -8.22
C ALA A 129 -4.45 -10.81 -9.20
N LEU A 130 -4.53 -11.10 -10.50
CA LEU A 130 -3.82 -10.36 -11.53
C LEU A 130 -4.79 -9.51 -12.35
N GLY A 131 -4.35 -8.33 -12.79
CA GLY A 131 -5.13 -7.43 -13.62
C GLY A 131 -6.41 -6.94 -12.95
N VAL A 132 -6.38 -6.72 -11.64
CA VAL A 132 -7.54 -6.25 -10.88
C VAL A 132 -7.78 -4.78 -11.24
N GLU A 133 -8.98 -4.48 -11.76
CA GLU A 133 -9.35 -3.11 -12.11
C GLU A 133 -9.66 -2.28 -10.86
N VAL A 134 -9.07 -1.09 -10.80
CA VAL A 134 -9.34 -0.10 -9.75
C VAL A 134 -10.62 0.64 -10.08
N LYS A 135 -11.71 0.36 -9.37
CA LYS A 135 -13.04 0.92 -9.68
C LYS A 135 -13.65 1.72 -8.56
N ASP A 136 -13.02 1.72 -7.39
CA ASP A 136 -13.39 2.57 -6.28
C ASP A 136 -12.19 3.30 -5.67
N VAL A 137 -12.45 4.09 -4.63
CA VAL A 137 -11.44 4.84 -3.88
C VAL A 137 -11.47 4.39 -2.42
N ASP A 138 -10.29 4.22 -1.81
CA ASP A 138 -10.16 3.94 -0.37
C ASP A 138 -10.92 4.99 0.46
N PRO A 139 -11.59 4.58 1.55
CA PRO A 139 -12.46 5.46 2.32
C PRO A 139 -11.70 6.52 3.10
N TRP A 140 -10.39 6.39 3.35
CA TRP A 140 -9.60 7.37 4.09
C TRP A 140 -9.05 8.45 3.18
N ASN A 141 -8.29 8.08 2.15
CA ASN A 141 -7.64 9.05 1.28
C ASN A 141 -8.11 8.89 -0.16
N VAL A 142 -8.42 10.01 -0.81
CA VAL A 142 -8.90 10.00 -2.21
C VAL A 142 -7.89 10.57 -3.21
N ASP A 143 -6.75 11.05 -2.72
CA ASP A 143 -5.75 11.76 -3.51
C ASP A 143 -4.31 11.42 -3.05
N ASP A 144 -4.10 10.20 -2.56
CA ASP A 144 -2.79 9.67 -2.16
C ASP A 144 -2.31 8.55 -3.09
N ASN A 145 -1.74 8.94 -4.22
CA ASN A 145 -0.99 8.06 -5.13
C ASN A 145 0.39 7.68 -4.55
N TYR A 146 0.40 6.90 -3.47
CA TYR A 146 1.63 6.61 -2.70
C TYR A 146 2.69 5.78 -3.45
N TRP A 147 2.36 5.23 -4.62
CA TRP A 147 3.30 4.58 -5.54
C TRP A 147 4.11 5.58 -6.38
N ASP A 148 3.75 6.86 -6.38
CA ASP A 148 4.43 7.93 -7.12
C ASP A 148 5.34 8.78 -6.24
N THR A 149 6.37 9.36 -6.85
CA THR A 149 7.26 10.33 -6.20
C THR A 149 6.62 11.72 -6.12
N ALA A 150 7.17 12.58 -5.25
CA ALA A 150 6.73 13.97 -5.13
C ALA A 150 7.09 14.86 -6.35
N ASN A 151 7.94 14.39 -7.27
CA ASN A 151 8.56 15.23 -8.31
C ASN A 151 8.29 14.77 -9.76
N GLY A 152 7.43 13.76 -9.97
CA GLY A 152 7.10 13.21 -11.29
C GLY A 152 6.05 14.01 -12.07
N SER A 153 5.67 13.52 -13.26
CA SER A 153 4.56 14.08 -14.06
C SER A 153 3.18 13.88 -13.42
N ASN A 154 3.06 12.85 -12.58
CA ASN A 154 1.91 12.59 -11.71
C ASN A 154 2.38 12.66 -10.24
N PRO A 155 2.77 13.84 -9.73
CA PRO A 155 3.41 13.93 -8.42
C PRO A 155 2.47 13.46 -7.32
N ARG A 156 3.02 12.84 -6.26
CA ARG A 156 2.25 12.44 -5.09
C ARG A 156 1.47 13.61 -4.50
N ARG A 157 0.13 13.52 -4.44
CA ARG A 157 -0.72 14.70 -4.19
C ARG A 157 -0.99 14.98 -2.71
N PHE A 158 -1.20 13.96 -1.87
CA PHE A 158 -1.45 14.14 -0.45
C PHE A 158 -0.23 13.84 0.44
N GLY A 159 0.29 12.61 0.43
CA GLY A 159 1.40 12.21 1.30
C GLY A 159 2.80 12.61 0.82
N PHE A 160 2.98 13.79 0.23
CA PHE A 160 4.24 14.21 -0.41
C PHE A 160 5.47 14.21 0.53
N SER A 161 5.27 14.33 1.85
CA SER A 161 6.35 14.27 2.85
C SER A 161 6.70 12.85 3.29
N LEU A 162 5.91 11.84 2.89
CA LEU A 162 6.10 10.46 3.30
C LEU A 162 7.07 9.76 2.35
N ALA A 163 7.71 8.71 2.86
CA ALA A 163 8.54 7.86 2.03
C ALA A 163 7.71 7.26 0.89
N LEU A 164 8.34 7.13 -0.28
CA LEU A 164 7.77 6.48 -1.44
C LEU A 164 7.27 5.08 -1.07
N GLY A 165 6.05 4.75 -1.51
CA GLY A 165 5.38 3.49 -1.21
C GLY A 165 4.73 3.38 0.17
N THR A 166 4.75 4.44 0.99
CA THR A 166 4.08 4.45 2.29
C THR A 166 2.67 5.05 2.16
N PRO A 167 1.57 4.29 2.31
CA PRO A 167 0.23 4.86 2.30
C PRO A 167 0.05 5.89 3.43
N ALA A 168 -0.62 7.00 3.15
CA ALA A 168 -0.88 8.05 4.11
C ALA A 168 -1.73 7.57 5.30
N SER A 169 -2.69 6.67 5.05
CA SER A 169 -3.48 5.98 6.08
C SER A 169 -2.62 5.14 7.02
N THR A 170 -1.69 4.35 6.49
CA THR A 170 -0.71 3.59 7.30
C THR A 170 0.12 4.52 8.17
N ALA A 171 0.64 5.62 7.61
CA ALA A 171 1.44 6.58 8.36
C ALA A 171 0.61 7.33 9.44
N ALA A 172 -0.62 7.70 9.14
CA ALA A 172 -1.53 8.34 10.08
C ALA A 172 -1.86 7.39 11.25
N TYR A 173 -2.16 6.13 10.94
CA TYR A 173 -2.54 5.13 11.94
C TYR A 173 -1.39 4.78 12.89
N TYR A 174 -0.20 4.45 12.36
CA TYR A 174 0.91 3.97 13.20
C TYR A 174 1.79 5.09 13.76
N ASN A 175 1.99 6.17 13.00
CA ASN A 175 3.00 7.17 13.31
C ASN A 175 2.40 8.53 13.69
N ASN A 176 1.07 8.60 13.83
CA ASN A 176 0.34 9.85 14.07
C ASN A 176 0.67 10.93 13.01
N TRP A 177 1.07 10.52 11.80
CA TRP A 177 1.33 11.45 10.71
C TRP A 177 0.04 12.20 10.37
N ASN A 178 0.14 13.49 10.03
CA ASN A 178 -1.01 14.38 9.87
C ASN A 178 -1.96 14.36 11.09
N ASN A 179 -1.41 14.27 12.32
CA ASN A 179 -2.18 14.16 13.57
C ASN A 179 -3.13 12.94 13.59
N GLY A 180 -2.76 11.85 12.90
CA GLY A 180 -3.58 10.65 12.80
C GLY A 180 -4.83 10.84 11.93
N LYS A 181 -4.83 11.83 11.03
CA LYS A 181 -5.97 12.19 10.20
C LYS A 181 -5.73 11.96 8.72
N ASP A 182 -6.82 11.71 7.99
CA ASP A 182 -6.82 11.63 6.55
C ASP A 182 -6.89 13.01 5.87
N ALA A 183 -6.97 13.02 4.53
CA ALA A 183 -7.07 14.24 3.73
C ALA A 183 -8.32 15.11 4.02
N GLN A 184 -9.36 14.53 4.63
CA GLN A 184 -10.60 15.19 5.00
C GLN A 184 -10.63 15.57 6.50
N GLY A 185 -9.54 15.31 7.24
CA GLY A 185 -9.42 15.63 8.65
C GLY A 185 -10.12 14.64 9.59
N ARG A 186 -10.62 13.50 9.09
CA ARG A 186 -11.19 12.43 9.93
C ARG A 186 -10.06 11.63 10.55
N LYS A 187 -10.28 11.10 11.77
CA LYS A 187 -9.33 10.20 12.41
C LYS A 187 -9.26 8.89 11.63
N VAL A 188 -8.06 8.48 11.23
CA VAL A 188 -7.82 7.20 10.57
C VAL A 188 -7.97 6.08 11.60
N LEU A 189 -8.84 5.10 11.31
CA LEU A 189 -9.16 4.01 12.23
C LEU A 189 -8.56 2.66 11.83
N ASN A 190 -8.01 2.55 10.63
CA ASN A 190 -7.24 1.39 10.20
C ASN A 190 -6.15 1.85 9.21
N PRO A 191 -5.07 1.07 9.01
CA PRO A 191 -3.95 1.45 8.17
C PRO A 191 -4.13 1.07 6.68
N ALA A 192 -5.36 0.92 6.19
CA ALA A 192 -5.66 0.39 4.85
C ALA A 192 -5.00 1.19 3.73
N GLY A 193 -4.19 0.53 2.90
CA GLY A 193 -3.61 1.13 1.70
C GLY A 193 -4.32 0.72 0.41
N ILE A 194 -5.25 -0.22 0.49
CA ILE A 194 -6.03 -0.81 -0.61
C ILE A 194 -7.24 -1.53 0.00
N ASP A 195 -8.39 -1.44 -0.66
CA ASP A 195 -9.56 -2.27 -0.35
C ASP A 195 -9.83 -3.27 -1.47
N LEU A 196 -10.15 -4.49 -1.09
CA LEU A 196 -10.39 -5.59 -2.01
C LEU A 196 -11.89 -5.91 -2.06
N SER A 197 -12.45 -6.09 -3.25
CA SER A 197 -13.77 -6.71 -3.37
C SER A 197 -13.77 -8.14 -2.80
N PRO A 198 -14.93 -8.69 -2.39
CA PRO A 198 -14.99 -10.04 -1.83
C PRO A 198 -14.46 -11.12 -2.78
N GLY A 199 -14.64 -10.93 -4.09
CA GLY A 199 -14.10 -11.84 -5.12
C GLY A 199 -12.57 -11.84 -5.16
N VAL A 200 -11.95 -10.67 -5.10
CA VAL A 200 -10.47 -10.54 -5.08
C VAL A 200 -9.91 -11.11 -3.78
N ALA A 201 -10.53 -10.81 -2.64
CA ALA A 201 -10.14 -11.36 -1.34
C ALA A 201 -10.21 -12.89 -1.32
N ALA A 202 -11.28 -13.48 -1.86
CA ALA A 202 -11.42 -14.92 -1.98
C ALA A 202 -10.35 -15.55 -2.88
N THR A 203 -10.02 -14.92 -4.03
CA THR A 203 -8.91 -15.35 -4.90
C THR A 203 -7.58 -15.37 -4.15
N LEU A 204 -7.34 -14.41 -3.25
CA LEU A 204 -6.15 -14.33 -2.41
C LEU A 204 -6.17 -15.31 -1.22
N GLY A 205 -7.27 -16.06 -1.05
CA GLY A 205 -7.44 -17.01 0.04
C GLY A 205 -7.79 -16.38 1.39
N LEU A 206 -8.37 -15.19 1.37
CA LEU A 206 -8.87 -14.50 2.56
C LEU A 206 -10.33 -14.88 2.80
N ALA A 207 -10.72 -15.05 4.06
CA ALA A 207 -12.10 -15.16 4.48
C ALA A 207 -12.82 -13.80 4.38
N THR A 208 -14.15 -13.81 4.45
CA THR A 208 -14.96 -12.59 4.47
C THR A 208 -14.53 -11.67 5.61
N ASN A 209 -14.25 -10.40 5.29
CA ASN A 209 -13.77 -9.38 6.22
C ASN A 209 -12.42 -9.70 6.89
N GLU A 210 -11.66 -10.66 6.35
CA GLU A 210 -10.28 -10.90 6.77
C GLU A 210 -9.36 -9.85 6.14
N ASN A 211 -8.64 -9.12 7.01
CA ASN A 211 -7.61 -8.19 6.61
C ASN A 211 -6.28 -8.92 6.46
N ALA A 212 -5.41 -8.44 5.57
CA ALA A 212 -4.11 -9.05 5.35
C ALA A 212 -3.04 -8.03 4.97
N LEU A 213 -1.78 -8.39 5.23
CA LEU A 213 -0.64 -7.77 4.57
C LEU A 213 -0.44 -8.45 3.22
N ILE A 214 -0.49 -7.67 2.15
CA ILE A 214 -0.34 -8.13 0.78
C ILE A 214 0.79 -7.37 0.08
N ASP A 215 1.25 -7.92 -1.03
CA ASP A 215 2.13 -7.22 -1.94
C ASP A 215 1.34 -6.77 -3.16
N VAL A 216 1.59 -5.56 -3.63
CA VAL A 216 0.88 -4.98 -4.77
C VAL A 216 1.88 -4.48 -5.79
N ARG A 217 1.64 -4.81 -7.06
CA ARG A 217 2.35 -4.21 -8.20
C ARG A 217 1.53 -3.10 -8.84
N TYR A 218 2.17 -1.96 -9.03
CA TYR A 218 1.56 -0.72 -9.54
C TYR A 218 2.03 -0.36 -10.96
N GLU A 219 2.75 -1.26 -11.63
CA GLU A 219 3.37 -1.02 -12.95
C GLU A 219 2.41 -0.63 -14.09
N TYR A 220 1.08 -0.73 -13.87
CA TYR A 220 0.04 -0.32 -14.83
C TYR A 220 -0.75 0.93 -14.37
N LEU A 221 -0.24 1.63 -13.36
CA LEU A 221 -0.80 2.89 -12.87
C LEU A 221 -0.07 4.09 -13.50
N PRO A 222 -0.78 5.22 -13.66
CA PRO A 222 -0.29 6.43 -14.35
C PRO A 222 0.71 7.26 -13.55
#